data_AF-A0A835G8C1-F1
#
_entry.id   AF-A0A835G8C1-F1
#
_cell.length_a   1.000
_cell.length_b   1.000
_cell.length_c   1.000
_cell.angle_alpha   90.00
_cell.angle_beta   90.00
_cell.angle_gamma   90.00
#
_symmetry.space_group_name_H-M   'P 1'
#
loop_
_entity.id
_entity.type
_entity.pdbx_description
1 polymer ?
#
loop_
_entity_poly.entity_id
_entity_poly.type
_entity_poly.pdbx_seq_one_letter_code
_entity_poly.pdbx_strand_id
1 'polypeptide(L)'
;MSFSGKKFRRVRSENIEEIVKATSTDERVIHMLTSNAPIFSFTRIDEDHFNFTLQMSNRTMTHDFKLGEEHEMERRDGSKVRITYTLEGDNVLKQVIIPKDGRVAYFRRDFGEKEAKMTITMEGTDIKATVYYEQIE
;
A
#
# COMPACT_ATOMS: atom_id res chain seq x y z
N MET A 1 11.96 4.49 -12.98
CA MET A 1 11.33 3.59 -12.01
C MET A 1 11.08 2.21 -12.59
N SER A 2 11.69 1.20 -11.97
CA SER A 2 11.73 -0.19 -12.45
C SER A 2 10.40 -0.96 -12.30
N PHE A 3 9.45 -0.42 -11.52
CA PHE A 3 8.19 -1.07 -11.17
C PHE A 3 6.96 -0.54 -11.92
N SER A 4 7.09 0.57 -12.66
CA SER A 4 5.94 1.18 -13.35
C SER A 4 5.36 0.25 -14.41
N GLY A 5 4.04 0.07 -14.40
CA GLY A 5 3.30 -0.81 -15.32
C GLY A 5 3.37 -2.30 -14.99
N LYS A 6 4.25 -2.72 -14.07
CA LYS A 6 4.37 -4.12 -13.65
C LYS A 6 3.27 -4.50 -12.66
N LYS A 7 2.83 -5.76 -12.73
CA LYS A 7 1.82 -6.32 -11.82
C LYS A 7 2.46 -7.29 -10.84
N PHE A 8 2.16 -7.10 -9.56
CA PHE A 8 2.70 -7.89 -8.46
C PHE A 8 1.58 -8.61 -7.72
N ARG A 9 1.65 -9.95 -7.66
CA ARG A 9 0.68 -10.79 -6.95
C ARG A 9 1.23 -11.21 -5.60
N ARG A 10 0.43 -11.10 -4.54
CA ARG A 10 0.84 -11.60 -3.22
C ARG A 10 0.99 -13.12 -3.26
N VAL A 11 2.12 -13.60 -2.75
CA VAL A 11 2.41 -15.03 -2.61
C VAL A 11 2.52 -15.48 -1.17
N ARG A 12 2.98 -14.59 -0.28
CA ARG A 12 3.17 -14.89 1.15
C ARG A 12 3.00 -13.64 1.99
N SER A 13 2.57 -13.84 3.23
CA SER A 13 2.52 -12.76 4.21
C SER A 13 2.80 -13.28 5.62
N GLU A 14 3.38 -12.42 6.44
CA GLU A 14 3.81 -12.70 7.80
C GLU A 14 3.28 -11.61 8.72
N ASN A 15 2.71 -12.02 9.85
CA ASN A 15 2.25 -11.13 10.93
C ASN A 15 1.18 -10.09 10.54
N ILE A 16 0.40 -10.37 9.51
CA ILE A 16 -0.66 -9.48 9.02
C ILE A 16 -1.81 -9.34 10.02
N GLU A 17 -2.11 -10.40 10.77
CA GLU A 17 -3.20 -10.41 11.74
C GLU A 17 -3.00 -9.38 12.85
N GLU A 18 -1.75 -9.15 13.28
CA GLU A 18 -1.45 -8.13 14.30
C GLU A 18 -1.69 -6.73 13.77
N ILE A 19 -1.26 -6.44 12.53
CA ILE A 19 -1.55 -5.18 11.87
C ILE A 19 -3.07 -4.99 11.73
N VAL A 20 -3.80 -5.99 11.24
CA VAL A 20 -5.26 -5.90 11.06
C VAL A 20 -5.99 -5.61 12.37
N LYS A 21 -5.56 -6.22 13.49
CA LYS A 21 -6.11 -5.96 14.81
C LYS A 21 -5.83 -4.52 15.26
N ALA A 22 -4.62 -4.02 15.00
CA ALA A 22 -4.19 -2.68 15.40
C ALA A 22 -4.74 -1.56 14.50
N THR A 23 -4.95 -1.82 13.22
CA THR A 23 -5.51 -0.90 12.20
C THR A 23 -7.01 -1.12 11.97
N SER A 24 -7.73 -1.64 12.97
CA SER A 24 -9.13 -2.10 12.88
C SER A 24 -10.14 -1.06 12.36
N THR A 25 -9.71 0.19 12.16
CA THR A 25 -10.49 1.33 11.63
C THR A 25 -10.25 1.61 10.14
N ASP A 26 -9.23 1.04 9.49
CA ASP A 26 -8.97 1.25 8.06
C ASP A 26 -9.43 0.06 7.22
N GLU A 27 -10.68 0.08 6.78
CA GLU A 27 -11.28 -0.97 5.95
C GLU A 27 -10.49 -1.26 4.67
N ARG A 28 -9.82 -0.26 4.08
CA ARG A 28 -9.06 -0.46 2.82
C ARG A 28 -7.79 -1.23 3.09
N VAL A 29 -7.07 -0.86 4.16
CA VAL A 29 -5.89 -1.60 4.61
C VAL A 29 -6.30 -3.01 5.01
N ILE A 30 -7.35 -3.19 5.82
CA ILE A 30 -7.85 -4.50 6.23
C ILE A 30 -8.21 -5.34 5.02
N HIS A 31 -8.95 -4.78 4.05
CA HIS A 31 -9.37 -5.51 2.86
C HIS A 31 -8.19 -5.88 1.97
N MET A 32 -7.23 -4.97 1.76
CA MET A 32 -5.99 -5.27 1.05
C MET A 32 -5.20 -6.39 1.76
N LEU A 33 -5.16 -6.38 3.09
CA LEU A 33 -4.39 -7.32 3.91
C LEU A 33 -5.04 -8.70 4.03
N THR A 34 -6.37 -8.77 4.03
CA THR A 34 -7.14 -10.02 4.15
C THR A 34 -7.53 -10.62 2.80
N SER A 35 -7.41 -9.87 1.70
CA SER A 35 -7.68 -10.40 0.37
C SER A 35 -6.74 -11.56 0.03
N ASN A 36 -7.31 -12.59 -0.60
CA ASN A 36 -6.53 -13.73 -1.08
C ASN A 36 -5.82 -13.37 -2.39
N ALA A 37 -4.50 -13.43 -2.37
CA ALA A 37 -3.61 -13.17 -3.51
C ALA A 37 -3.92 -11.88 -4.32
N PRO A 38 -4.07 -10.70 -3.67
CA PRO A 38 -4.32 -9.45 -4.37
C PRO A 38 -3.17 -9.13 -5.34
N ILE A 39 -3.53 -8.50 -6.46
CA ILE A 39 -2.60 -8.02 -7.48
C ILE A 39 -2.58 -6.51 -7.39
N PHE A 40 -1.39 -5.90 -7.30
CA PHE A 40 -1.26 -4.45 -7.38
C PHE A 40 -0.32 -4.03 -8.50
N SER A 41 -0.52 -2.83 -9.02
CA SER A 41 0.36 -2.17 -9.97
C SER A 41 0.39 -0.66 -9.73
N PHE A 42 1.50 -0.04 -10.10
CA PHE A 42 1.64 1.40 -10.15
C PHE A 42 1.94 1.80 -11.58
N THR A 43 1.15 2.69 -12.16
CA THR A 43 1.35 3.17 -13.53
C THR A 43 1.70 4.63 -13.49
N ARG A 44 2.90 4.99 -13.95
CA ARG A 44 3.32 6.38 -14.09
C ARG A 44 2.45 7.08 -15.16
N ILE A 45 1.83 8.19 -14.80
CA ILE A 45 1.05 9.03 -15.72
C ILE A 45 1.96 10.14 -16.27
N ASP A 46 2.67 10.84 -15.39
CA ASP A 46 3.65 11.88 -15.74
C ASP A 46 4.85 11.86 -14.78
N GLU A 47 5.55 12.99 -14.58
CA GLU A 47 6.80 12.99 -13.84
C GLU A 47 6.63 12.51 -12.39
N ASP A 48 5.59 12.99 -11.70
CA ASP A 48 5.30 12.74 -10.30
C ASP A 48 3.89 12.21 -10.02
N HIS A 49 3.00 12.14 -11.02
CA HIS A 49 1.70 11.49 -10.91
C HIS A 49 1.72 10.01 -11.28
N PHE A 50 1.06 9.21 -10.44
CA PHE A 50 0.93 7.77 -10.57
C PHE A 50 -0.52 7.35 -10.34
N ASN A 51 -0.96 6.37 -11.11
CA ASN A 51 -2.15 5.59 -10.82
C ASN A 51 -1.76 4.37 -9.98
N PHE A 52 -2.40 4.20 -8.83
CA PHE A 52 -2.37 2.94 -8.11
C PHE A 52 -3.58 2.10 -8.51
N THR A 53 -3.34 0.84 -8.86
CA THR A 53 -4.39 -0.15 -9.10
C THR A 53 -4.19 -1.32 -8.14
N LEU A 54 -5.26 -1.69 -7.43
CA LEU A 54 -5.34 -2.86 -6.56
C LEU A 54 -6.51 -3.74 -7.00
N GLN A 55 -6.21 -4.89 -7.56
CA GLN A 55 -7.16 -5.91 -7.95
C GLN A 55 -7.29 -6.95 -6.85
N MET A 56 -8.50 -7.11 -6.34
CA MET A 56 -8.87 -8.10 -5.34
C MET A 56 -9.97 -9.00 -5.92
N SER A 57 -10.19 -10.17 -5.33
CA SER A 57 -11.15 -11.17 -5.84
C SER A 57 -12.57 -10.63 -6.05
N ASN A 58 -12.99 -9.62 -5.29
CA ASN A 58 -14.35 -9.08 -5.31
C ASN A 58 -14.47 -7.64 -5.83
N ARG A 59 -13.36 -6.90 -5.97
CA ARG A 59 -13.37 -5.51 -6.44
C ARG A 59 -11.98 -5.08 -6.92
N THR A 60 -11.97 -4.17 -7.88
CA THR A 60 -10.79 -3.40 -8.24
C THR A 60 -10.90 -2.01 -7.65
N MET A 61 -9.83 -1.55 -6.99
CA MET A 61 -9.68 -0.17 -6.55
C MET A 61 -8.60 0.51 -7.39
N THR A 62 -8.90 1.72 -7.84
CA THR A 62 -7.93 2.59 -8.50
C THR A 62 -7.99 3.98 -7.88
N HIS A 63 -6.84 4.64 -7.76
CA HIS A 63 -6.77 6.06 -7.41
C HIS A 63 -5.48 6.66 -7.96
N ASP A 64 -5.55 7.93 -8.32
CA ASP A 64 -4.39 8.71 -8.75
C ASP A 64 -3.79 9.43 -7.55
N PHE A 65 -2.46 9.54 -7.52
CA PHE A 65 -1.74 10.26 -6.48
C PHE A 65 -0.49 10.91 -7.06
N LYS A 66 -0.01 11.95 -6.39
CA LYS A 66 1.28 12.57 -6.68
C LYS A 66 2.31 12.19 -5.64
N LEU A 67 3.55 12.00 -6.06
CA LEU A 67 4.66 11.80 -5.15
C LEU A 67 4.95 13.08 -4.36
N GLY A 68 5.13 12.94 -3.05
CA GLY A 68 5.45 14.04 -2.13
C GLY A 68 4.26 14.89 -1.69
N GLU A 69 3.07 14.73 -2.28
CA GLU A 69 1.88 15.45 -1.86
C GLU A 69 0.98 14.60 -0.94
N GLU A 70 0.44 15.25 0.09
CA GLU A 70 -0.56 14.66 0.97
C GLU A 70 -1.92 14.62 0.26
N HIS A 71 -2.49 13.44 0.13
CA HIS A 71 -3.84 13.24 -0.41
C HIS A 71 -4.81 12.88 0.72
N GLU A 72 -5.89 13.66 0.85
CA GLU A 72 -6.97 13.34 1.77
C GLU A 72 -8.03 12.50 1.04
N MET A 73 -8.33 11.31 1.58
CA MET A 73 -9.33 10.43 1.03
C MET A 73 -10.46 10.21 2.05
N GLU A 74 -11.69 10.43 1.61
CA GLU A 74 -12.88 10.13 2.40
C GLU A 74 -13.20 8.63 2.32
N ARG A 75 -13.49 8.04 3.47
CA ARG A 75 -13.97 6.66 3.61
C ARG A 75 -15.50 6.64 3.58
N ARG A 76 -16.08 5.45 3.38
CA ARG A 76 -17.54 5.27 3.30
C ARG A 76 -18.28 5.66 4.59
N ASP A 77 -17.60 5.57 5.72
CA ASP A 77 -18.10 5.96 7.05
C ASP A 77 -18.00 7.49 7.30
N GLY A 78 -17.56 8.26 6.30
CA GLY A 78 -17.33 9.71 6.41
C GLY A 78 -16.04 10.08 7.13
N SER A 79 -15.23 9.11 7.56
CA SER A 79 -13.91 9.38 8.13
C SER A 79 -12.91 9.75 7.04
N LYS A 80 -11.97 10.64 7.37
CA LYS A 80 -10.91 11.08 6.46
C LYS A 80 -9.59 10.42 6.82
N VAL A 81 -8.82 10.08 5.81
CA VAL A 81 -7.46 9.58 5.94
C VAL A 81 -6.53 10.36 5.04
N ARG A 82 -5.36 10.72 5.57
CA ARG A 82 -4.31 11.35 4.80
C ARG A 82 -3.31 10.30 4.36
N ILE A 83 -2.96 10.32 3.08
CA ILE A 83 -2.04 9.37 2.49
C ILE A 83 -0.99 10.16 1.73
N THR A 84 0.28 9.89 2.02
CA THR A 84 1.41 10.47 1.29
C THR A 84 2.23 9.34 0.69
N TYR A 85 2.59 9.46 -0.58
CA TYR A 85 3.51 8.54 -1.26
C TYR A 85 4.83 9.24 -1.51
N THR A 86 5.93 8.59 -1.17
CA THR A 86 7.28 9.13 -1.40
C THR A 86 8.14 8.05 -2.01
N LEU A 87 8.92 8.41 -3.02
CA LEU A 87 9.85 7.50 -3.64
C LEU A 87 11.26 7.70 -3.06
N GLU A 88 11.92 6.60 -2.71
CA GLU A 88 13.31 6.55 -2.32
C GLU A 88 14.09 5.81 -3.41
N GLY A 89 14.90 6.54 -4.17
CA GLY A 89 15.58 5.98 -5.34
C GLY A 89 14.61 5.61 -6.46
N ASP A 90 14.89 4.51 -7.18
CA ASP A 90 14.08 4.06 -8.33
C ASP A 90 13.18 2.85 -8.03
N ASN A 91 13.33 2.25 -6.85
CA ASN A 91 12.80 0.93 -6.52
C ASN A 91 12.19 0.82 -5.12
N VAL A 92 12.19 1.86 -4.29
CA VAL A 92 11.54 1.85 -2.97
C VAL A 92 10.42 2.88 -2.94
N LEU A 93 9.19 2.42 -2.75
CA LEU A 93 8.02 3.28 -2.57
C LEU A 93 7.58 3.25 -1.10
N LYS A 94 7.66 4.41 -0.45
CA LYS A 94 7.12 4.63 0.89
C LYS A 94 5.70 5.18 0.77
N GLN A 95 4.81 4.68 1.60
CA GLN A 95 3.46 5.18 1.76
C GLN A 95 3.21 5.39 3.25
N VAL A 96 2.77 6.59 3.61
CA VAL A 96 2.40 6.95 4.97
C VAL A 96 0.90 7.14 5.00
N ILE A 97 0.23 6.48 5.93
CA ILE A 97 -1.21 6.59 6.14
C ILE A 97 -1.44 7.18 7.54
N ILE A 98 -2.13 8.31 7.61
CA ILE A 98 -2.46 9.00 8.85
C ILE A 98 -3.99 9.08 8.95
N PRO A 99 -4.63 8.19 9.72
CA PRO A 99 -6.05 8.26 10.01
C PRO A 99 -6.35 9.40 11.00
N LYS A 100 -7.62 9.77 11.12
CA LYS A 100 -8.08 10.79 12.09
C LYS A 100 -7.76 10.46 13.55
N ASP A 101 -7.57 9.18 13.88
CA ASP A 101 -7.17 8.74 15.23
C ASP A 101 -5.69 9.03 15.55
N GLY A 102 -4.91 9.51 14.58
CA GLY A 102 -3.50 9.87 14.73
C GLY A 102 -2.54 8.68 14.68
N ARG A 103 -3.01 7.44 14.50
CA ARG A 103 -2.14 6.25 14.44
C ARG A 103 -1.48 6.13 13.08
N VAL A 104 -0.24 6.60 12.97
CA VAL A 104 0.48 6.58 11.70
C VAL A 104 0.91 5.16 11.33
N ALA A 105 0.57 4.73 10.10
CA ALA A 105 1.01 3.48 9.52
C ALA A 105 1.97 3.74 8.36
N TYR A 106 3.13 3.07 8.41
CA TYR A 106 4.17 3.17 7.41
C TYR A 106 4.20 1.90 6.56
N PHE A 107 4.13 2.08 5.25
CA PHE A 107 4.22 1.03 4.25
C PHE A 107 5.49 1.29 3.43
N ARG A 108 6.40 0.33 3.40
CA ARG A 108 7.63 0.39 2.58
C ARG A 108 7.59 -0.76 1.58
N ARG A 109 7.56 -0.44 0.29
CA ARG A 109 7.58 -1.42 -0.81
C ARG A 109 8.93 -1.37 -1.51
N ASP A 110 9.68 -2.47 -1.45
CA ASP A 110 10.94 -2.68 -2.15
C ASP A 110 10.65 -3.51 -3.40
N PHE A 111 10.96 -2.96 -4.57
CA PHE A 111 10.80 -3.61 -5.86
C PHE A 111 12.13 -4.19 -6.33
N GLY A 112 12.17 -5.51 -6.48
CA GLY A 112 13.24 -6.23 -7.15
C GLY A 112 12.96 -6.39 -8.66
N GLU A 113 13.75 -7.24 -9.33
CA GLU A 113 13.55 -7.50 -10.76
C GLU A 113 12.25 -8.26 -11.06
N LYS A 114 11.95 -9.29 -10.24
CA LYS A 114 10.81 -10.21 -10.41
C LYS A 114 9.97 -10.40 -9.13
N GLU A 115 10.35 -9.74 -8.05
CA GLU A 115 9.68 -9.86 -6.75
C GLU A 115 9.53 -8.48 -6.13
N ALA A 116 8.59 -8.35 -5.20
CA ALA A 116 8.46 -7.16 -4.37
C ALA A 116 8.19 -7.54 -2.92
N LYS A 117 8.72 -6.76 -2.01
CA LYS A 117 8.54 -6.93 -0.57
C LYS A 117 7.89 -5.69 0.00
N MET A 118 6.76 -5.86 0.69
CA MET A 118 6.12 -4.80 1.44
C MET A 118 6.31 -5.03 2.93
N THR A 119 6.81 -4.03 3.63
CA THR A 119 6.92 -4.00 5.09
C THR A 119 5.93 -2.98 5.63
N ILE A 120 5.16 -3.36 6.64
CA ILE A 120 4.20 -2.49 7.31
C ILE A 120 4.62 -2.36 8.77
N THR A 121 4.71 -1.13 9.27
CA THR A 121 5.01 -0.82 10.67
C THR A 121 4.06 0.25 11.18
N MET A 122 3.66 0.16 12.45
CA MET A 122 2.81 1.16 13.08
C MET A 122 3.60 2.01 14.07
N GLU A 123 3.42 3.32 13.98
CA GLU A 123 4.09 4.27 14.87
C GLU A 123 3.70 4.05 16.32
N GLY A 124 4.69 4.11 17.22
CA GLY A 124 4.48 3.93 18.66
C GLY A 124 4.24 2.48 19.08
N THR A 125 4.44 1.50 18.20
CA THR A 125 4.33 0.06 18.52
C THR A 125 5.49 -0.72 17.90
N ASP A 126 5.78 -1.90 18.46
CA ASP A 126 6.74 -2.86 17.86
C ASP A 126 6.10 -3.77 16.79
N ILE A 127 4.87 -3.47 16.36
CA ILE A 127 4.14 -4.31 15.39
C ILE A 127 4.72 -4.11 14.00
N LYS A 128 5.13 -5.21 13.38
CA LYS A 128 5.66 -5.26 12.01
C LYS A 128 5.09 -6.44 11.26
N ALA A 129 4.59 -6.19 10.05
CA ALA A 129 4.19 -7.22 9.10
C ALA A 129 5.00 -7.14 7.81
N THR A 130 5.15 -8.29 7.16
CA THR A 130 5.87 -8.39 5.89
C THR A 130 5.02 -9.16 4.88
N VAL A 131 4.94 -8.66 3.65
CA VAL A 131 4.21 -9.28 2.56
C VAL A 131 5.14 -9.42 1.36
N TYR A 132 5.16 -10.61 0.78
CA TYR A 132 5.97 -10.95 -0.38
C TYR A 132 5.09 -11.11 -1.61
N TYR A 133 5.58 -10.59 -2.72
CA TYR A 133 4.90 -10.55 -4.00
C TYR A 133 5.81 -11.04 -5.11
N GLU A 134 5.22 -11.66 -6.13
CA GLU A 134 5.90 -12.03 -7.37
C GLU A 134 5.35 -11.20 -8.53
N GLN A 135 6.23 -10.79 -9.44
CA GLN A 135 5.84 -10.15 -10.69
C GLN A 135 5.17 -11.18 -11.59
N ILE A 136 3.97 -10.87 -12.08
CA ILE A 136 3.20 -11.73 -12.99
C ILE A 136 3.07 -11.15 -14.39
N GLU A 137 3.31 -9.85 -14.55
CA GLU A 137 3.26 -9.11 -15.82
C GLU A 137 4.23 -7.92 -15.72
#